data_AF-A0A3N5I9Z2-F1
#
_entry.id   AF-A0A3N5I9Z2-F1
#
_cell.length_a   1.000
_cell.length_b   1.000
_cell.length_c   1.000
_cell.angle_alpha   90.00
_cell.angle_beta   90.00
_cell.angle_gamma   90.00
#
_symmetry.space_group_name_H-M   'P 1'
#
loop_
_entity.id
_entity.type
_entity.pdbx_description
1 polymer ?
#
loop_
_entity_poly.entity_id
_entity_poly.type
_entity_poly.pdbx_seq_one_letter_code
_entity_poly.pdbx_strand_id
1 'polypeptide(L)'
;MIEHTFGTKRLVWMVGIAVSVVSLAPMALADPDHSLRFGPRLTTDHKVRAVVGPSVRIDDEGRISLAWIEEDKDIRTVFYARTEKQEGSIGAPVAVNQPTEAPYMRQEAPALAVTGDDVFLTWALTHPKLTPDKPFSNELRLSRSRDGGKSFLPSVLVNDDAQVIGHSFDSIHVAPDGAIHVAWIDGREGKKEPGTFVTRSTDHGRTVAKNLKVDE
;
A
#
# COMPACT_ATOMS: atom_id res chain seq x y z
N MET A 1 45.96 7.06 88.34
CA MET A 1 44.99 5.97 88.62
C MET A 1 43.62 6.61 88.44
N ILE A 2 43.06 6.65 87.22
CA ILE A 2 42.09 5.67 86.65
C ILE A 2 40.96 5.45 87.68
N GLU A 3 39.70 5.84 87.50
CA GLU A 3 38.79 5.43 86.41
C GLU A 3 37.48 6.26 86.39
N HIS A 4 36.78 6.17 85.26
CA HIS A 4 35.53 6.84 84.87
C HIS A 4 34.30 6.40 85.69
N THR A 5 33.19 7.16 85.75
CA THR A 5 31.95 7.01 84.93
C THR A 5 30.77 7.66 85.72
N PHE A 6 29.56 7.98 85.24
CA PHE A 6 28.81 7.97 83.97
C PHE A 6 27.73 9.08 84.13
N GLY A 7 27.43 9.85 83.09
CA GLY A 7 26.38 10.88 83.11
C GLY A 7 25.05 10.37 82.57
N THR A 8 23.94 10.70 83.24
CA THR A 8 22.57 10.56 82.73
C THR A 8 21.97 11.93 82.48
N LYS A 9 21.58 12.22 81.22
CA LYS A 9 20.79 13.40 80.87
C LYS A 9 19.32 13.01 80.66
N ARG A 10 18.42 13.74 81.33
CA ARG A 10 16.96 13.61 81.18
C ARG A 10 16.48 14.21 79.86
N LEU A 11 15.57 13.49 79.21
CA LEU A 11 14.93 13.87 77.95
C LEU A 11 13.63 14.64 78.23
N VAL A 12 13.47 15.82 77.64
CA VAL A 12 12.20 16.57 77.62
C VAL A 12 11.52 16.30 76.28
N TRP A 13 10.23 15.95 76.32
CA TRP A 13 9.40 15.75 75.15
C TRP A 13 8.87 17.09 74.63
N MET A 14 9.04 17.36 73.34
CA MET A 14 8.23 18.33 72.60
C MET A 14 7.36 17.57 71.60
N VAL A 15 6.06 17.79 71.68
CA VAL A 15 5.08 17.29 70.71
C VAL A 15 5.10 18.22 69.50
N GLY A 16 5.63 17.74 68.37
CA GLY A 16 5.50 18.40 67.08
C GLY A 16 4.26 17.90 66.35
N ILE A 17 3.34 18.80 66.00
CA ILE A 17 2.22 18.49 65.10
C ILE A 17 2.76 18.43 63.68
N ALA A 18 2.79 17.26 63.07
CA ALA A 18 3.12 17.09 61.66
C ALA A 18 1.88 17.41 60.81
N VAL A 19 1.85 18.58 60.17
CA VAL A 19 0.89 18.87 59.11
C VAL A 19 1.42 18.25 57.82
N SER A 20 0.83 17.14 57.41
CA SER A 20 1.13 16.53 56.11
C SER A 20 0.43 17.34 55.01
N VAL A 21 1.20 18.09 54.22
CA VAL A 21 0.69 18.70 52.99
C VAL A 21 0.62 17.59 51.95
N VAL A 22 -0.58 17.05 51.71
CA VAL A 22 -0.81 16.16 50.57
C VAL A 22 -0.84 17.05 49.33
N SER A 23 0.23 17.01 48.54
CA SER A 23 0.24 17.59 47.20
C SER A 23 -0.66 16.76 46.30
N LEU A 24 -1.92 17.17 46.15
CA LEU A 24 -2.75 16.73 45.03
C LEU A 24 -2.19 17.39 43.77
N ALA A 25 -1.28 16.69 43.09
CA ALA A 25 -1.02 17.01 41.69
C ALA A 25 -2.36 16.85 40.97
N PRO A 26 -2.87 17.89 40.27
CA PRO A 26 -4.01 17.67 39.41
C PRO A 26 -3.54 16.64 38.37
N MET A 27 -4.17 15.46 38.35
CA MET A 27 -4.18 14.68 37.12
C MET A 27 -4.82 15.61 36.10
N ALA A 28 -4.00 16.25 35.26
CA ALA A 28 -4.48 16.79 34.02
C ALA A 28 -5.09 15.58 33.29
N LEU A 29 -6.42 15.51 33.29
CA LEU A 29 -7.13 14.68 32.33
C LEU A 29 -6.63 15.21 30.98
N ALA A 30 -5.76 14.43 30.32
CA ALA A 30 -5.41 14.70 28.95
C ALA A 30 -6.73 14.70 28.19
N ASP A 31 -7.18 15.87 27.74
CA ASP A 31 -8.31 15.96 26.84
C ASP A 31 -7.92 15.13 25.61
N PRO A 32 -8.66 14.07 25.26
CA PRO A 32 -8.42 13.38 24.03
C PRO A 32 -8.96 14.26 22.92
N ASP A 33 -8.23 15.33 22.54
CA ASP A 33 -8.45 15.99 21.26
C ASP A 33 -7.94 15.04 20.16
N HIS A 34 -8.65 13.92 20.01
CA HIS A 34 -8.57 13.03 18.86
C HIS A 34 -9.55 13.50 17.79
N SER A 35 -9.76 14.82 17.64
CA SER A 35 -10.41 15.30 16.44
C SER A 35 -9.55 14.88 15.25
N LEU A 36 -10.13 14.09 14.36
CA LEU A 36 -9.48 13.68 13.13
C LEU A 36 -9.16 14.94 12.32
N ARG A 37 -7.88 15.31 12.26
CA ARG A 37 -7.41 16.45 11.46
C ARG A 37 -6.84 15.90 10.16
N PHE A 38 -7.55 16.15 9.06
CA PHE A 38 -7.03 15.88 7.73
C PHE A 38 -5.95 16.90 7.37
N GLY A 39 -4.88 16.42 6.73
CA GLY A 39 -3.89 17.28 6.10
C GLY A 39 -4.46 18.08 4.93
N PRO A 40 -3.65 18.94 4.29
CA PRO A 40 -4.10 19.68 3.12
C PRO A 40 -4.59 18.72 2.02
N ARG A 41 -5.70 19.07 1.37
CA ARG A 41 -6.22 18.32 0.22
C ARG A 41 -5.25 18.45 -0.95
N LEU A 42 -4.69 17.32 -1.39
CA LEU A 42 -3.98 17.23 -2.67
C LEU A 42 -4.98 16.87 -3.76
N THR A 43 -4.98 17.63 -4.86
CA THR A 43 -5.83 17.37 -6.03
C THR A 43 -4.98 17.39 -7.27
N THR A 44 -5.25 16.46 -8.17
CA THR A 44 -4.73 16.43 -9.53
C THR A 44 -5.93 16.48 -10.48
N ASP A 45 -5.90 17.44 -11.41
CA ASP A 45 -6.98 17.65 -12.37
C ASP A 45 -6.58 17.06 -13.72
N HIS A 46 -7.46 16.23 -14.28
CA HIS A 46 -7.19 15.47 -15.50
C HIS A 46 -8.20 15.86 -16.58
N LYS A 47 -7.72 16.29 -17.74
CA LYS A 47 -8.55 16.72 -18.88
C LYS A 47 -8.62 15.64 -19.95
N VAL A 48 -9.19 14.50 -19.59
CA VAL A 48 -9.31 13.30 -20.44
C VAL A 48 -10.76 12.79 -20.45
N ARG A 49 -11.08 11.80 -21.29
CA ARG A 49 -12.43 11.24 -21.38
C ARG A 49 -12.85 10.57 -20.06
N ALA A 50 -11.95 9.83 -19.43
CA ALA A 50 -12.22 9.20 -18.14
C ALA A 50 -10.95 9.02 -17.31
N VAL A 51 -11.11 9.10 -15.99
CA VAL A 51 -10.11 8.71 -14.99
C VAL A 51 -10.80 7.71 -14.07
N VAL A 52 -10.20 6.54 -13.89
CA VAL A 52 -10.82 5.43 -13.15
C VAL A 52 -9.81 4.69 -12.29
N GLY A 53 -10.35 4.00 -11.29
CA GLY A 53 -9.60 3.06 -10.46
C GLY A 53 -8.36 3.67 -9.78
N PRO A 54 -8.50 4.68 -8.92
CA PRO A 54 -7.36 5.20 -8.17
C PRO A 54 -6.91 4.20 -7.09
N SER A 55 -5.61 4.00 -6.99
CA SER A 55 -4.92 3.28 -5.93
C SER A 55 -3.94 4.21 -5.24
N VAL A 56 -3.79 4.07 -3.93
CA VAL A 56 -2.90 4.90 -3.11
C VAL A 56 -2.06 4.04 -2.16
N ARG A 57 -0.80 4.42 -1.99
CA ARG A 57 0.09 3.95 -0.93
C ARG A 57 0.75 5.14 -0.27
N ILE A 58 0.93 5.06 1.04
CA ILE A 58 1.67 6.03 1.84
C ILE A 58 2.82 5.27 2.48
N ASP A 59 4.06 5.70 2.23
CA ASP A 59 5.25 5.09 2.84
C ASP A 59 5.54 5.67 4.24
N ASP A 60 6.51 5.10 4.93
CA ASP A 60 6.88 5.51 6.30
C ASP A 60 7.46 6.93 6.36
N GLU A 61 7.95 7.46 5.23
CA GLU A 61 8.35 8.87 5.08
C GLU A 61 7.17 9.81 4.78
N GLY A 62 5.94 9.29 4.73
CA GLY A 62 4.74 10.05 4.45
C GLY A 62 4.59 10.50 2.99
N ARG A 63 5.38 9.95 2.06
CA ARG A 63 5.20 10.19 0.63
C ARG A 63 3.99 9.41 0.13
N ILE A 64 3.23 10.04 -0.75
CA ILE A 64 2.03 9.48 -1.35
C ILE A 64 2.37 9.00 -2.75
N SER A 65 2.17 7.71 -2.99
CA SER A 65 2.22 7.07 -4.31
C SER A 65 0.80 6.79 -4.80
N LEU A 66 0.52 7.17 -6.03
CA LEU A 66 -0.77 7.02 -6.69
C LEU A 66 -0.61 6.22 -7.97
N ALA A 67 -1.63 5.42 -8.29
CA ALA A 67 -1.79 4.83 -9.60
C ALA A 67 -3.25 4.89 -10.03
N TRP A 68 -3.50 5.05 -11.32
CA TRP A 68 -4.84 5.14 -11.88
C TRP A 68 -4.82 4.80 -13.37
N ILE A 69 -5.98 4.66 -13.98
CA ILE A 69 -6.10 4.53 -15.43
C ILE A 69 -6.76 5.79 -15.99
N GLU A 70 -6.17 6.34 -17.04
CA GLU A 70 -6.81 7.35 -17.88
C GLU A 70 -7.24 6.73 -19.20
N GLU A 71 -8.34 7.22 -19.72
CA GLU A 71 -8.73 7.03 -21.10
C GLU A 71 -8.82 8.40 -21.77
N ASP A 72 -7.94 8.63 -22.74
CA ASP A 72 -8.01 9.79 -23.63
C ASP A 72 -8.30 9.29 -25.04
N LYS A 73 -9.42 9.78 -25.60
CA LYS A 73 -10.03 9.23 -26.82
C LYS A 73 -10.23 7.72 -26.66
N ASP A 74 -9.47 6.89 -27.38
CA ASP A 74 -9.53 5.43 -27.32
C ASP A 74 -8.21 4.81 -26.80
N ILE A 75 -7.31 5.63 -26.29
CA ILE A 75 -6.05 5.20 -25.69
C ILE A 75 -6.26 5.09 -24.18
N ARG A 76 -5.86 3.96 -23.61
CA ARG A 76 -5.92 3.71 -22.17
C ARG A 76 -4.52 3.57 -21.62
N THR A 77 -4.25 4.29 -20.54
CA THR A 77 -2.92 4.36 -19.95
C THR A 77 -3.03 4.19 -18.44
N VAL A 78 -2.29 3.21 -17.91
CA VAL A 78 -1.98 3.09 -16.48
C VAL A 78 -0.93 4.15 -16.16
N PHE A 79 -1.26 5.04 -15.23
CA PHE A 79 -0.36 6.07 -14.74
C PHE A 79 0.09 5.78 -13.32
N TYR A 80 1.29 6.26 -13.01
CA TYR A 80 1.83 6.34 -11.66
C TYR A 80 2.33 7.75 -11.37
N ALA A 81 2.15 8.21 -10.14
CA ALA A 81 2.83 9.42 -9.64
C ALA A 81 3.16 9.27 -8.15
N ARG A 82 4.18 10.00 -7.69
CA ARG A 82 4.61 10.06 -6.29
C ARG A 82 4.88 11.50 -5.85
N THR A 83 4.64 11.82 -4.59
CA THR A 83 5.17 13.05 -3.98
C THR A 83 6.66 12.90 -3.66
N GLU A 84 7.47 13.92 -3.93
CA GLU A 84 8.90 13.88 -3.58
C GLU A 84 9.17 13.90 -2.06
N LYS A 85 8.23 14.47 -1.29
CA LYS A 85 8.30 14.59 0.18
C LYS A 85 6.90 14.59 0.77
N GLN A 86 6.80 14.34 2.08
CA GLN A 86 5.57 14.54 2.84
C GLN A 86 4.98 15.94 2.58
N GLU A 87 3.66 16.01 2.40
CA GLU A 87 2.91 17.24 2.12
C GLU A 87 3.36 17.99 0.84
N GLY A 88 4.13 17.33 -0.03
CA GLY A 88 4.47 17.83 -1.36
C GLY A 88 3.30 17.72 -2.34
N SER A 89 3.42 18.42 -3.48
CA SER A 89 2.54 18.19 -4.62
C SER A 89 2.79 16.81 -5.22
N ILE A 90 1.74 16.22 -5.83
CA ILE A 90 1.90 15.03 -6.67
C ILE A 90 2.85 15.37 -7.82
N GLY A 91 3.86 14.52 -8.07
CA GLY A 91 4.77 14.66 -9.19
C GLY A 91 4.09 14.49 -10.55
N ALA A 92 4.84 14.74 -11.62
CA ALA A 92 4.32 14.52 -12.97
C ALA A 92 3.99 13.02 -13.17
N PRO A 93 2.80 12.67 -13.69
CA PRO A 93 2.44 11.28 -13.96
C PRO A 93 3.36 10.63 -14.99
N VAL A 94 3.71 9.37 -14.75
CA VAL A 94 4.51 8.52 -15.64
C VAL A 94 3.63 7.40 -16.16
N ALA A 95 3.63 7.19 -17.49
CA ALA A 95 2.92 6.07 -18.12
C ALA A 95 3.64 4.75 -17.82
N VAL A 96 2.88 3.72 -17.47
CA VAL A 96 3.40 2.42 -16.99
C VAL A 96 3.31 1.36 -18.08
N ASN A 97 2.19 1.30 -18.81
CA ASN A 97 1.98 0.35 -19.90
C ASN A 97 2.55 0.86 -21.23
N GLN A 98 2.74 -0.06 -22.18
CA GLN A 98 3.13 0.31 -23.54
C GLN A 98 1.96 0.98 -24.28
N PRO A 99 2.21 1.93 -25.21
CA PRO A 99 1.14 2.60 -25.94
C PRO A 99 0.26 1.68 -26.80
N THR A 100 0.75 0.49 -27.14
CA THR A 100 0.01 -0.54 -27.89
C THR A 100 -0.87 -1.42 -27.01
N GLU A 101 -0.69 -1.35 -25.69
CA GLU A 101 -1.50 -2.09 -24.73
C GLU A 101 -2.82 -1.34 -24.46
N ALA A 102 -3.91 -2.09 -24.29
CA ALA A 102 -5.23 -1.55 -23.96
C ALA A 102 -5.70 -2.07 -22.59
N PRO A 103 -5.28 -1.43 -21.48
CA PRO A 103 -5.76 -1.75 -20.14
C PRO A 103 -7.28 -1.92 -20.09
N TYR A 104 -7.73 -2.93 -19.35
CA TYR A 104 -9.12 -3.08 -18.97
C TYR A 104 -9.38 -2.20 -17.76
N MET A 105 -10.37 -1.32 -17.85
CA MET A 105 -10.51 -0.19 -16.93
C MET A 105 -11.88 -0.09 -16.24
N ARG A 106 -12.73 -1.12 -16.38
CA ARG A 106 -14.14 -1.02 -15.97
C ARG A 106 -14.40 -1.43 -14.52
N GLN A 107 -13.66 -2.40 -13.99
CA GLN A 107 -14.09 -3.13 -12.77
C GLN A 107 -13.06 -3.13 -11.66
N GLU A 108 -11.83 -2.70 -11.93
CA GLU A 108 -10.74 -2.75 -10.96
C GLU A 108 -9.74 -1.60 -11.16
N ALA A 109 -9.11 -1.20 -10.06
CA ALA A 109 -7.97 -0.29 -10.06
C ALA A 109 -6.68 -1.08 -10.28
N PRO A 110 -5.62 -0.48 -10.83
CA PRO A 110 -4.29 -1.09 -10.78
C PRO A 110 -3.89 -1.36 -9.33
N ALA A 111 -3.43 -2.55 -8.98
CA ALA A 111 -2.94 -2.79 -7.62
C ALA A 111 -1.49 -2.30 -7.49
N LEU A 112 -1.19 -1.63 -6.38
CA LEU A 112 0.06 -0.91 -6.17
C LEU A 112 0.76 -1.40 -4.89
N ALA A 113 2.05 -1.71 -5.01
CA ALA A 113 2.95 -1.90 -3.88
C ALA A 113 4.23 -1.07 -4.06
N VAL A 114 4.71 -0.47 -2.97
CA VAL A 114 5.88 0.41 -2.95
C VAL A 114 6.75 0.03 -1.77
N THR A 115 8.06 -0.09 -1.99
CA THR A 115 9.07 -0.29 -0.94
C THR A 115 10.33 0.48 -1.31
N GLY A 116 10.58 1.60 -0.60
CA GLY A 116 11.63 2.55 -0.97
C GLY A 116 11.43 3.10 -2.38
N ASP A 117 12.38 2.83 -3.28
CA ASP A 117 12.32 3.22 -4.70
C ASP A 117 11.80 2.11 -5.62
N ASP A 118 11.52 0.93 -5.08
CA ASP A 118 10.90 -0.15 -5.83
C ASP A 118 9.38 0.06 -5.85
N VAL A 119 8.81 0.08 -7.06
CA VAL A 119 7.37 0.22 -7.29
C VAL A 119 6.92 -0.96 -8.13
N PHE A 120 5.84 -1.61 -7.72
CA PHE A 120 5.21 -2.71 -8.45
C PHE A 120 3.75 -2.40 -8.71
N LEU A 121 3.34 -2.57 -9.96
CA LEU A 121 1.99 -2.31 -10.42
C LEU A 121 1.46 -3.51 -11.19
N THR A 122 0.25 -3.92 -10.85
CA THR A 122 -0.51 -4.91 -11.61
C THR A 122 -1.77 -4.28 -12.18
N TRP A 123 -2.19 -4.77 -13.35
CA TRP A 123 -3.43 -4.35 -13.99
C TRP A 123 -3.93 -5.43 -14.95
N ALA A 124 -5.23 -5.44 -15.18
CA ALA A 124 -5.82 -6.23 -16.25
C ALA A 124 -5.60 -5.56 -17.61
N LEU A 125 -5.11 -6.32 -18.59
CA LEU A 125 -4.96 -5.96 -19.98
C LEU A 125 -6.05 -6.65 -20.80
N THR A 126 -6.75 -5.93 -21.68
CA THR A 126 -7.78 -6.55 -22.55
C THR A 126 -7.16 -7.73 -23.32
N HIS A 127 -7.78 -8.91 -23.23
CA HIS A 127 -7.21 -10.11 -23.83
C HIS A 127 -7.16 -9.96 -25.36
N PRO A 128 -6.04 -10.28 -26.04
CA PRO A 128 -5.87 -10.03 -27.47
C PRO A 128 -6.86 -10.82 -28.36
N LYS A 129 -7.37 -11.94 -27.82
CA LYS A 129 -8.36 -12.80 -28.48
C LYS A 129 -9.78 -12.65 -27.90
N LEU A 130 -10.10 -11.50 -27.30
CA LEU A 130 -11.44 -11.22 -26.77
C LEU A 130 -12.52 -11.41 -27.84
N THR A 131 -13.64 -12.00 -27.43
CA THR A 131 -14.82 -12.22 -28.28
C THR A 131 -16.06 -11.58 -27.64
N PRO A 132 -17.13 -11.29 -28.42
CA PRO A 132 -18.37 -10.74 -27.87
C PRO A 132 -19.04 -11.59 -26.77
N ASP A 133 -18.89 -12.92 -26.81
CA ASP A 133 -19.41 -13.85 -25.80
C ASP A 133 -18.53 -13.96 -24.54
N LYS A 134 -17.33 -13.38 -24.57
CA LYS A 134 -16.40 -13.27 -23.44
C LYS A 134 -15.83 -11.85 -23.30
N PRO A 135 -16.70 -10.83 -23.10
CA PRO A 135 -16.35 -9.42 -23.20
C PRO A 135 -15.48 -8.89 -22.04
N PHE A 136 -15.24 -9.73 -21.04
CA PHE A 136 -14.45 -9.42 -19.84
C PHE A 136 -13.14 -10.21 -19.79
N SER A 137 -12.74 -10.81 -20.92
CA SER A 137 -11.49 -11.56 -20.96
C SER A 137 -10.30 -10.62 -20.91
N ASN A 138 -9.34 -10.91 -20.05
CA ASN A 138 -8.15 -10.09 -19.85
C ASN A 138 -6.94 -10.97 -19.48
N GLU A 139 -5.77 -10.36 -19.51
CA GLU A 139 -4.51 -10.89 -19.00
C GLU A 139 -4.12 -10.06 -17.78
N LEU A 140 -3.58 -10.69 -16.73
CA LEU A 140 -3.04 -9.95 -15.59
C LEU A 140 -1.58 -9.62 -15.86
N ARG A 141 -1.22 -8.34 -15.81
CA ARG A 141 0.12 -7.84 -16.12
C ARG A 141 0.80 -7.33 -14.85
N LEU A 142 2.12 -7.46 -14.75
CA LEU A 142 2.96 -6.87 -13.71
C LEU A 142 4.05 -6.02 -14.36
N SER A 143 4.18 -4.76 -13.96
CA SER A 143 5.35 -3.93 -14.25
C SER A 143 6.01 -3.43 -12.97
N ARG A 144 7.26 -2.98 -13.11
CA ARG A 144 8.10 -2.53 -12.02
C ARG A 144 8.91 -1.30 -12.37
N SER A 145 9.20 -0.52 -11.33
CA SER A 145 10.23 0.50 -11.31
C SER A 145 11.25 0.20 -10.21
N ARG A 146 12.49 0.65 -10.42
CA ARG A 146 13.60 0.61 -9.45
C ARG A 146 14.16 2.01 -9.15
N ASP A 147 13.48 3.06 -9.66
CA ASP A 147 13.93 4.45 -9.62
C ASP A 147 12.88 5.40 -9.02
N GLY A 148 12.01 4.86 -8.16
CA GLY A 148 10.95 5.61 -7.49
C GLY A 148 9.72 5.87 -8.36
N GLY A 149 9.60 5.14 -9.48
CA GLY A 149 8.54 5.30 -10.47
C GLY A 149 8.79 6.39 -11.49
N LYS A 150 10.05 6.81 -11.70
CA LYS A 150 10.44 7.73 -12.78
C LYS A 150 10.43 7.05 -14.14
N SER A 151 10.68 5.75 -14.17
CA SER A 151 10.51 4.89 -15.34
C SER A 151 10.03 3.50 -14.95
N PHE A 152 9.36 2.83 -15.88
CA PHE A 152 8.85 1.47 -15.73
C PHE A 152 9.38 0.57 -16.84
N LEU A 153 9.68 -0.68 -16.49
CA LEU A 153 10.07 -1.70 -17.46
C LEU A 153 8.83 -2.27 -18.18
N PRO A 154 8.99 -2.89 -19.36
CA PRO A 154 7.91 -3.65 -19.99
C PRO A 154 7.32 -4.68 -19.03
N SER A 155 6.00 -4.85 -19.09
CA SER A 155 5.28 -5.73 -18.20
C SER A 155 5.50 -7.21 -18.52
N VAL A 156 5.37 -8.05 -17.49
CA VAL A 156 5.34 -9.51 -17.60
C VAL A 156 3.91 -10.02 -17.42
N LEU A 157 3.62 -11.17 -18.02
CA LEU A 157 2.34 -11.85 -17.82
C LEU A 157 2.35 -12.54 -16.45
N VAL A 158 1.28 -12.37 -15.68
CA VAL A 158 1.14 -12.95 -14.34
C VAL A 158 0.42 -14.29 -14.39
N ASN A 159 -0.68 -14.41 -15.15
CA ASN A 159 -1.37 -15.68 -15.33
C ASN A 159 -0.57 -16.62 -16.27
N ASP A 160 -0.50 -17.91 -15.95
CA ASP A 160 0.28 -18.91 -16.71
C ASP A 160 -0.55 -19.80 -17.63
N ASP A 161 -1.83 -19.48 -17.80
CA ASP A 161 -2.72 -20.10 -18.77
C ASP A 161 -2.96 -19.17 -19.98
N ALA A 162 -3.32 -19.79 -21.11
CA ALA A 162 -3.60 -19.08 -22.35
C ALA A 162 -5.11 -18.95 -22.63
N GLN A 163 -5.97 -19.07 -21.61
CA GLN A 163 -7.40 -19.09 -21.80
C GLN A 163 -7.97 -17.69 -22.03
N VAL A 164 -8.95 -17.60 -22.92
CA VAL A 164 -9.74 -16.37 -23.12
C VAL A 164 -10.81 -16.32 -22.04
N ILE A 165 -10.44 -15.82 -20.86
CA ILE A 165 -11.23 -15.72 -19.63
C ILE A 165 -10.81 -14.47 -18.84
N GLY A 166 -11.47 -14.20 -17.71
CA GLY A 166 -11.08 -13.11 -16.80
C GLY A 166 -10.03 -13.54 -15.79
N HIS A 167 -9.08 -12.64 -15.55
CA HIS A 167 -7.97 -12.66 -14.60
C HIS A 167 -7.90 -11.28 -13.92
N SER A 168 -8.74 -11.10 -12.90
CA SER A 168 -9.04 -9.77 -12.33
C SER A 168 -9.22 -9.83 -10.82
N PHE A 169 -9.49 -8.67 -10.24
CA PHE A 169 -9.67 -8.42 -8.83
C PHE A 169 -8.42 -8.82 -8.04
N ASP A 170 -7.28 -8.39 -8.56
CA ASP A 170 -5.99 -8.77 -8.03
C ASP A 170 -5.55 -7.91 -6.84
N SER A 171 -4.56 -8.42 -6.11
CA SER A 171 -3.87 -7.72 -5.04
C SER A 171 -2.39 -8.05 -5.09
N ILE A 172 -1.57 -7.08 -4.70
CA ILE A 172 -0.10 -7.20 -4.68
C ILE A 172 0.47 -6.77 -3.33
N HIS A 173 1.45 -7.51 -2.84
CA HIS A 173 2.18 -7.21 -1.62
C HIS A 173 3.67 -7.56 -1.77
N VAL A 174 4.55 -6.78 -1.12
CA VAL A 174 5.98 -7.10 -1.01
C VAL A 174 6.26 -7.54 0.41
N ALA A 175 6.69 -8.79 0.58
CA ALA A 175 7.04 -9.36 1.87
C ALA A 175 8.37 -8.77 2.39
N PRO A 176 8.69 -8.90 3.69
CA PRO A 176 9.93 -8.35 4.28
C PRO A 176 11.23 -8.89 3.67
N ASP A 177 11.20 -10.08 3.05
CA ASP A 177 12.33 -10.66 2.33
C ASP A 177 12.47 -10.12 0.88
N GLY A 178 11.60 -9.19 0.48
CA GLY A 178 11.55 -8.62 -0.86
C GLY A 178 10.76 -9.45 -1.88
N ALA A 179 10.20 -10.60 -1.48
CA ALA A 179 9.37 -11.40 -2.38
C ALA A 179 8.02 -10.71 -2.65
N ILE A 180 7.68 -10.58 -3.92
CA ILE A 180 6.42 -9.99 -4.36
C ILE A 180 5.40 -11.12 -4.46
N HIS A 181 4.25 -10.96 -3.83
CA HIS A 181 3.14 -11.90 -3.89
C HIS A 181 1.97 -11.23 -4.60
N VAL A 182 1.34 -11.96 -5.51
CA VAL A 182 0.15 -11.52 -6.25
C VAL A 182 -0.92 -12.57 -6.08
N ALA A 183 -2.15 -12.14 -5.80
CA ALA A 183 -3.33 -12.99 -5.72
C ALA A 183 -4.45 -12.40 -6.57
N TRP A 184 -5.25 -13.22 -7.26
CA TRP A 184 -6.36 -12.76 -8.12
C TRP A 184 -7.47 -13.80 -8.24
N ILE A 185 -8.60 -13.38 -8.79
CA ILE A 185 -9.73 -14.24 -9.18
C ILE A 185 -9.55 -14.67 -10.63
N ASP A 186 -9.69 -15.97 -10.86
CA ASP A 186 -9.36 -16.62 -12.10
C ASP A 186 -10.52 -17.50 -12.61
N GLY A 187 -10.90 -17.32 -13.87
CA GLY A 187 -11.99 -18.07 -14.49
C GLY A 187 -11.62 -19.45 -15.04
N ARG A 188 -10.38 -19.95 -14.84
CA ARG A 188 -9.83 -21.10 -15.58
C ARG A 188 -10.51 -22.43 -15.33
N GLU A 189 -11.24 -22.55 -14.22
CA GLU A 189 -12.02 -23.74 -13.86
C GLU A 189 -13.51 -23.60 -14.24
N GLY A 190 -13.93 -22.43 -14.74
CA GLY A 190 -15.26 -22.19 -15.29
C GLY A 190 -15.87 -20.87 -14.81
N LYS A 191 -16.73 -20.26 -15.65
CA LYS A 191 -17.38 -18.97 -15.33
C LYS A 191 -18.24 -18.98 -14.06
N LYS A 192 -18.74 -20.15 -13.63
CA LYS A 192 -19.56 -20.31 -12.43
C LYS A 192 -18.76 -20.73 -11.20
N GLU A 193 -17.52 -21.17 -11.41
CA GLU A 193 -16.60 -21.67 -10.38
C GLU A 193 -15.26 -20.93 -10.52
N PRO A 194 -15.23 -19.60 -10.36
CA PRO A 194 -13.97 -18.88 -10.37
C PRO A 194 -13.14 -19.30 -9.15
N GLY A 195 -11.85 -19.50 -9.35
CA GLY A 195 -10.91 -19.86 -8.28
C GLY A 195 -10.02 -18.68 -7.89
N THR A 196 -9.44 -18.78 -6.72
CA THR A 196 -8.44 -17.85 -6.19
C THR A 196 -7.07 -18.42 -6.45
N PHE A 197 -6.23 -17.66 -7.15
CA PHE A 197 -4.88 -18.08 -7.48
C PHE A 197 -3.86 -17.11 -6.91
N VAL A 198 -2.67 -17.63 -6.66
CA VAL A 198 -1.51 -16.88 -6.20
C VAL A 198 -0.29 -17.19 -7.07
N THR A 199 0.61 -16.21 -7.14
CA THR A 199 1.98 -16.41 -7.59
C THR A 199 2.91 -15.55 -6.76
N ARG A 200 4.21 -15.77 -6.91
CA ARG A 200 5.23 -14.91 -6.33
C ARG A 200 6.37 -14.65 -7.30
N SER A 201 7.07 -13.55 -7.07
CA SER A 201 8.34 -13.24 -7.71
C SER A 201 9.41 -13.05 -6.64
N THR A 202 10.54 -13.73 -6.82
CA THR A 202 11.73 -13.61 -5.95
C THR A 202 12.90 -12.92 -6.66
N ASP A 203 12.66 -12.36 -7.85
CA ASP A 203 13.68 -11.69 -8.67
C ASP A 203 13.36 -10.21 -8.92
N HIS A 204 12.59 -9.62 -8.00
CA HIS A 204 12.02 -8.28 -8.05
C HIS A 204 11.14 -8.06 -9.28
N GLY A 205 10.21 -8.97 -9.57
CA GLY A 205 9.19 -8.79 -10.61
C GLY A 205 9.70 -8.93 -12.04
N ARG A 206 10.87 -9.56 -12.25
CA ARG A 206 11.35 -9.88 -13.60
C ARG A 206 10.66 -11.11 -14.16
N THR A 207 10.31 -12.05 -13.30
CA THR A 207 9.50 -13.23 -13.62
C THR A 207 8.55 -13.54 -12.46
N VAL A 208 7.55 -14.37 -12.74
CA VAL A 208 6.66 -14.93 -11.71
C VAL A 208 6.81 -16.45 -11.67
N ALA A 209 6.58 -17.04 -10.50
CA ALA A 209 6.51 -18.48 -10.34
C ALA A 209 5.23 -19.04 -10.98
N LYS A 210 5.15 -20.38 -11.05
CA LYS A 210 3.92 -21.07 -11.45
C LYS A 210 2.76 -20.66 -10.56
N ASN A 211 1.57 -20.49 -11.16
CA ASN A 211 0.37 -20.08 -10.46
C ASN A 211 -0.17 -21.26 -9.64
N LEU A 212 -0.62 -20.99 -8.42
CA LEU A 212 -1.16 -21.97 -7.48
C LEU A 212 -2.58 -21.57 -7.11
N LYS A 213 -3.53 -22.50 -7.24
CA LYS A 213 -4.88 -22.34 -6.66
C LYS A 213 -4.77 -22.42 -5.14
N VAL A 214 -5.53 -21.59 -4.42
CA VAL A 214 -5.53 -21.56 -2.94
C VAL A 214 -6.90 -21.83 -2.31
N ASP A 215 -7.95 -21.98 -3.11
CA ASP A 215 -9.27 -22.43 -2.68
C ASP A 215 -9.58 -23.87 -3.13
N GLU A 216 -10.72 -24.40 -2.66
CA GLU A 216 -11.16 -25.79 -2.80
C GLU A 216 -11.58 -26.16 -4.24
#